data_AF-A0A0N9XYR4-F1
#
_entry.id   AF-A0A0N9XYR4-F1
#
_cell.length_a   1.000
_cell.length_b   1.000
_cell.length_c   1.000
_cell.angle_alpha   90.00
_cell.angle_beta   90.00
_cell.angle_gamma   90.00
#
_symmetry.space_group_name_H-M   'P 1'
#
loop_
_entity.id
_entity.type
_entity.pdbx_description
1 polymer ?
#
loop_
_entity_poly.entity_id
_entity_poly.type
_entity_poly.pdbx_seq_one_letter_code
_entity_poly.pdbx_strand_id
1 'polypeptide(L)'
;MTVAAELDLRLLTRSEQVEHLRRKIASVSGKVGPVHRGVPRGEAVLPAQESLLEPAETLVEALPEGLPTMLPPGSVAVAAGARSLSLGMVAAVTSGGGHAVIIGQPDVGLLAAVEMGADLSRLAVIPDPGADPVEVASVLMDGMDLVVLGLGGRSVPPSRARVMVARARQKGCTLLVTDGDWQGASARLEARVCGYEVAGAGQDPPTPGRGRISRVRLAMRARGRGIGSACAAGG
;
A
#
# COMPACT_ATOMS: atom_id res chain seq x y z
N MET A 1 -21.29 -39.71 14.75
CA MET A 1 -22.32 -39.51 15.81
C MET A 1 -22.25 -38.06 16.30
N THR A 2 -22.61 -37.12 15.44
CA THR A 2 -22.36 -35.67 15.66
C THR A 2 -23.56 -34.81 15.29
N VAL A 3 -24.73 -35.45 15.13
CA VAL A 3 -25.99 -34.78 14.79
C VAL A 3 -26.97 -34.81 15.99
N ALA A 4 -26.65 -35.55 17.06
CA ALA A 4 -27.50 -35.66 18.25
C ALA A 4 -27.25 -34.54 19.30
N ALA A 5 -26.11 -33.85 19.26
CA ALA A 5 -25.74 -32.88 20.31
C ALA A 5 -26.30 -31.45 20.09
N GLU A 6 -26.77 -31.11 18.88
CA GLU A 6 -27.32 -29.78 18.58
C GLU A 6 -28.80 -29.61 18.96
N LEU A 7 -29.52 -30.71 19.18
CA LEU A 7 -30.95 -30.66 19.54
C LEU A 7 -31.21 -30.40 21.03
N ASP A 8 -30.27 -30.76 21.91
CA ASP A 8 -30.42 -30.56 23.38
C ASP A 8 -30.14 -29.11 23.84
N LEU A 9 -29.58 -28.26 22.98
CA LEU A 9 -29.23 -26.87 23.34
C LEU A 9 -30.41 -25.89 23.30
N ARG A 10 -31.57 -26.31 22.76
CA ARG A 10 -32.73 -25.43 22.58
C ARG A 10 -33.71 -25.40 23.76
N LEU A 11 -33.52 -26.25 24.77
CA LEU A 11 -34.39 -26.32 25.96
C LEU A 11 -33.72 -25.77 27.24
N LEU A 12 -32.47 -25.30 27.15
CA LEU A 12 -31.75 -24.72 28.29
C LEU A 12 -32.04 -23.23 28.41
N THR A 13 -32.36 -22.80 29.64
CA THR A 13 -32.62 -21.40 29.97
C THR A 13 -31.36 -20.55 29.78
N ARG A 14 -31.53 -19.26 29.45
CA ARG A 14 -30.42 -18.33 29.14
C ARG A 14 -29.34 -18.30 30.24
N SER A 15 -29.70 -18.56 31.49
CA SER A 15 -28.80 -18.69 32.64
C SER A 15 -27.83 -19.89 32.53
N GLU A 16 -28.33 -21.05 32.09
CA GLU A 16 -27.54 -22.28 31.97
C GLU A 16 -26.52 -22.18 30.82
N GLN A 17 -26.89 -21.49 29.74
CA GLN A 17 -26.00 -21.20 28.62
C GLN A 17 -24.81 -20.31 29.05
N VAL A 18 -25.07 -19.29 29.86
CA VAL A 18 -24.02 -18.38 30.37
C VAL A 18 -23.06 -19.12 31.30
N GLU A 19 -23.57 -20.01 32.15
CA GLU A 19 -22.74 -20.79 33.07
C GLU A 19 -21.85 -21.80 32.33
N HIS A 20 -22.39 -22.42 31.27
CA HIS A 20 -21.63 -23.32 30.40
C HIS A 20 -20.50 -22.57 29.67
N LEU A 21 -20.77 -21.36 29.14
CA LEU A 21 -19.78 -20.50 28.51
C LEU A 21 -18.68 -20.07 29.51
N ARG A 22 -19.04 -19.71 30.75
CA ARG A 22 -18.07 -19.38 31.81
C ARG A 22 -17.16 -20.55 32.14
N ARG A 23 -17.70 -21.77 32.26
CA ARG A 23 -16.91 -23.00 32.45
C ARG A 23 -15.94 -23.23 31.29
N LYS A 24 -16.38 -23.00 30.06
CA LYS A 24 -15.55 -23.18 28.86
C LYS A 24 -14.40 -22.16 28.79
N ILE A 25 -14.65 -20.89 29.13
CA ILE A 25 -13.61 -19.85 29.19
C ILE A 25 -12.57 -20.16 30.28
N ALA A 26 -13.02 -20.61 31.46
CA ALA A 26 -12.12 -21.00 32.55
C ALA A 26 -11.18 -22.15 32.15
N SER A 27 -11.66 -23.10 31.34
CA SER A 27 -10.82 -24.21 30.84
C SER A 27 -9.77 -23.79 29.81
N VAL A 28 -9.98 -22.66 29.12
CA VAL A 28 -9.05 -22.15 28.08
C VAL A 28 -8.00 -21.22 28.69
N SER A 29 -8.31 -20.53 29.80
CA SER A 29 -7.40 -19.59 30.46
C SER A 29 -6.20 -20.25 31.17
N GLY A 30 -6.19 -21.58 31.34
CA GLY A 30 -5.11 -22.31 32.02
C GLY A 30 -3.95 -22.77 31.12
N LYS A 31 -3.94 -22.42 29.82
CA LYS A 31 -3.02 -23.02 28.82
C LYS A 31 -2.07 -22.03 28.13
N VAL A 32 -1.66 -20.97 28.83
CA VAL A 32 -0.59 -20.08 28.38
C VAL A 32 0.63 -20.26 29.29
N GLY A 33 1.60 -21.03 28.80
CA GLY A 33 2.88 -21.27 29.45
C GLY A 33 3.81 -20.04 29.40
N PRO A 34 4.89 -20.02 30.20
CA PRO A 34 5.59 -18.80 30.55
C PRO A 34 6.63 -18.35 29.52
N VAL A 35 6.81 -17.02 29.53
CA VAL A 35 7.85 -16.20 28.91
C VAL A 35 9.26 -16.75 29.20
N HIS A 36 10.08 -16.94 28.17
CA HIS A 36 11.51 -17.18 28.31
C HIS A 36 12.30 -15.91 27.97
N ARG A 37 13.04 -15.41 28.97
CA ARG A 37 14.00 -14.29 28.90
C ARG A 37 15.38 -14.85 28.54
N GLY A 38 16.09 -14.17 27.64
CA GLY A 38 17.31 -14.67 26.97
C GLY A 38 18.61 -14.60 27.77
N VAL A 39 19.71 -15.01 27.11
CA VAL A 39 21.13 -14.60 27.25
C VAL A 39 21.98 -15.37 26.17
N PRO A 40 23.16 -14.87 25.75
CA PRO A 40 23.62 -14.89 24.36
C PRO A 40 24.66 -15.97 24.00
N ARG A 41 24.80 -16.21 22.70
CA ARG A 41 25.90 -16.92 22.02
C ARG A 41 26.02 -16.24 20.65
N GLY A 42 27.14 -15.68 20.24
CA GLY A 42 28.49 -16.24 20.31
C GLY A 42 28.90 -16.54 18.88
N GLU A 43 29.35 -15.49 18.20
CA GLU A 43 30.28 -15.42 17.07
C GLU A 43 30.50 -16.71 16.25
N ALA A 44 29.89 -16.75 15.06
CA ALA A 44 30.35 -17.58 13.95
C ALA A 44 30.51 -16.68 12.73
N VAL A 45 31.76 -16.29 12.49
CA VAL A 45 32.25 -15.61 11.30
C VAL A 45 31.90 -16.48 10.08
N LEU A 46 31.02 -15.97 9.22
CA LEU A 46 30.85 -16.47 7.86
C LEU A 46 31.59 -15.50 6.93
N PRO A 47 32.45 -16.01 6.03
CA PRO A 47 33.31 -15.17 5.21
C PRO A 47 32.48 -14.36 4.21
N ALA A 48 32.97 -13.15 3.96
CA ALA A 48 32.42 -12.13 3.09
C ALA A 48 31.86 -12.72 1.78
N GLN A 49 30.54 -12.64 1.64
CA GLN A 49 29.96 -12.60 0.30
C GLN A 49 30.26 -11.21 -0.24
N GLU A 50 31.18 -11.17 -1.19
CA GLU A 50 31.53 -9.99 -1.97
C GLU A 50 30.24 -9.37 -2.50
N SER A 51 29.83 -8.30 -1.83
CA SER A 51 28.73 -7.44 -2.22
C SER A 51 29.12 -6.74 -3.52
N LEU A 52 28.91 -7.42 -4.65
CA LEU A 52 28.93 -6.85 -6.00
C LEU A 52 27.62 -6.12 -6.32
N LEU A 53 27.06 -5.45 -5.32
CA LEU A 53 26.21 -4.30 -5.55
C LEU A 53 27.09 -3.10 -5.22
N GLU A 54 27.77 -2.60 -6.24
CA GLU A 54 28.14 -1.19 -6.29
C GLU A 54 26.92 -0.41 -5.75
N PRO A 55 27.08 0.40 -4.68
CA PRO A 55 25.98 1.17 -4.18
C PRO A 55 25.43 1.97 -5.36
N ALA A 56 24.11 1.96 -5.54
CA ALA A 56 23.45 2.80 -6.52
C ALA A 56 23.59 4.28 -6.07
N GLU A 57 24.82 4.79 -6.12
CA GLU A 57 25.22 6.18 -5.92
C GLU A 57 24.70 6.97 -7.11
N THR A 58 23.38 7.15 -7.20
CA THR A 58 22.61 8.19 -7.93
C THR A 58 21.16 7.74 -8.18
N LEU A 59 20.47 7.20 -7.17
CA LEU A 59 18.99 7.13 -7.20
C LEU A 59 18.32 8.46 -6.82
N VAL A 60 19.12 9.49 -6.52
CA VAL A 60 18.66 10.85 -6.16
C VAL A 60 18.52 11.76 -7.39
N GLU A 61 19.10 11.42 -8.54
CA GLU A 61 19.17 12.34 -9.70
C GLU A 61 18.08 12.17 -10.77
N ALA A 62 17.15 11.24 -10.62
CA ALA A 62 16.06 11.13 -11.59
C ALA A 62 14.81 10.45 -11.01
N LEU A 63 14.30 10.92 -9.88
CA LEU A 63 12.84 11.01 -9.82
C LEU A 63 12.52 12.09 -10.86
N PRO A 64 11.96 11.75 -12.03
CA PRO A 64 11.81 12.74 -13.08
C PRO A 64 11.05 13.92 -12.49
N GLU A 65 11.51 15.13 -12.77
CA GLU A 65 10.85 16.41 -12.46
C GLU A 65 9.42 16.52 -13.06
N GLY A 66 8.82 15.41 -13.49
CA GLY A 66 7.50 15.25 -14.08
C GLY A 66 6.70 14.07 -13.53
N LEU A 67 6.99 13.53 -12.34
CA LEU A 67 5.86 13.00 -11.54
C LEU A 67 4.85 14.15 -11.42
N PRO A 68 3.53 13.91 -11.53
CA PRO A 68 2.54 14.96 -11.35
C PRO A 68 2.55 15.41 -9.88
N THR A 69 3.55 16.21 -9.49
CA THR A 69 3.78 16.81 -8.17
C THR A 69 2.72 17.87 -7.83
N MET A 70 1.54 17.83 -8.46
CA MET A 70 0.53 18.87 -8.29
C MET A 70 -0.88 18.30 -8.12
N LEU A 71 -1.04 17.18 -7.42
CA LEU A 71 -2.31 16.99 -6.72
C LEU A 71 -2.36 18.02 -5.60
N PRO A 72 -3.30 18.97 -5.62
CA PRO A 72 -3.42 19.92 -4.52
C PRO A 72 -3.68 19.16 -3.22
N PRO A 73 -3.15 19.62 -2.08
CA PRO A 73 -3.52 19.10 -0.78
C PRO A 73 -5.04 19.04 -0.62
N GLY A 74 -5.55 17.98 0.01
CA GLY A 74 -6.97 17.77 0.19
C GLY A 74 -7.74 17.37 -1.07
N SER A 75 -7.06 16.85 -2.10
CA SER A 75 -7.68 16.35 -3.32
C SER A 75 -7.90 14.83 -3.29
N VAL A 76 -8.80 14.36 -4.16
CA VAL A 76 -9.05 12.93 -4.33
C VAL A 76 -8.77 12.56 -5.78
N ALA A 77 -7.81 11.69 -6.00
CA ALA A 77 -7.40 11.23 -7.32
C ALA A 77 -7.65 9.73 -7.46
N VAL A 78 -7.84 9.28 -8.70
CA VAL A 78 -7.88 7.86 -9.04
C VAL A 78 -6.65 7.54 -9.86
N ALA A 79 -5.89 6.53 -9.46
CA ALA A 79 -4.77 5.99 -10.24
C ALA A 79 -5.13 4.62 -10.83
N ALA A 80 -4.74 4.42 -12.08
CA ALA A 80 -4.92 3.16 -12.80
C ALA A 80 -3.65 2.75 -13.55
N GLY A 81 -3.47 1.45 -13.76
CA GLY A 81 -2.37 0.87 -14.52
C GLY A 81 -1.17 0.50 -13.64
N ALA A 82 0.02 0.98 -13.99
CA ALA A 82 1.26 0.56 -13.32
C ALA A 82 1.32 1.06 -11.86
N ARG A 83 1.51 0.12 -10.91
CA ARG A 83 1.61 0.38 -9.45
C ARG A 83 2.82 1.26 -9.06
N SER A 84 3.82 1.33 -9.92
CA SER A 84 4.98 2.23 -9.78
C SER A 84 4.56 3.70 -9.66
N LEU A 85 3.43 4.11 -10.24
CA LEU A 85 2.88 5.46 -10.05
C LEU A 85 2.51 5.74 -8.59
N SER A 86 1.72 4.87 -7.97
CA SER A 86 1.33 5.03 -6.56
C SER A 86 2.52 4.94 -5.61
N LEU A 87 3.48 4.05 -5.92
CA LEU A 87 4.72 3.91 -5.17
C LEU A 87 5.62 5.15 -5.28
N GLY A 88 5.77 5.73 -6.48
CA GLY A 88 6.52 6.96 -6.69
C GLY A 88 5.90 8.15 -5.96
N MET A 89 4.57 8.23 -5.89
CA MET A 89 3.89 9.26 -5.08
C MET A 89 4.13 9.08 -3.58
N VAL A 90 4.09 7.84 -3.08
CA VAL A 90 4.44 7.54 -1.69
C VAL A 90 5.89 7.93 -1.40
N ALA A 91 6.81 7.60 -2.30
CA ALA A 91 8.22 7.97 -2.17
C ALA A 91 8.42 9.49 -2.13
N ALA A 92 7.77 10.24 -3.03
CA ALA A 92 7.83 11.70 -3.06
C ALA A 92 7.29 12.34 -1.77
N VAL A 93 6.18 11.85 -1.21
CA VAL A 93 5.60 12.40 0.03
C VAL A 93 6.47 12.09 1.23
N THR A 94 6.93 10.84 1.36
CA THR A 94 7.71 10.39 2.53
C THR A 94 9.13 10.96 2.54
N SER A 95 9.81 11.02 1.39
CA SER A 95 11.11 11.71 1.27
C SER A 95 11.01 13.22 1.54
N GLY A 96 9.88 13.85 1.21
CA GLY A 96 9.56 15.23 1.55
C GLY A 96 9.23 15.47 3.04
N GLY A 97 9.27 14.43 3.87
CA GLY A 97 8.99 14.49 5.31
C GLY A 97 7.52 14.30 5.70
N GLY A 98 6.62 14.10 4.73
CA GLY A 98 5.21 13.79 4.97
C GLY A 98 4.99 12.32 5.38
N HIS A 99 3.77 12.01 5.84
CA HIS A 99 3.35 10.67 6.22
C HIS A 99 2.38 10.09 5.20
N ALA A 100 2.61 8.83 4.83
CA ALA A 100 1.78 8.12 3.87
C ALA A 100 1.27 6.81 4.46
N VAL A 101 0.10 6.37 3.99
CA VAL A 101 -0.43 5.05 4.30
C VAL A 101 -0.93 4.34 3.05
N ILE A 102 -0.66 3.04 2.94
CA ILE A 102 -1.16 2.16 1.88
C ILE A 102 -2.15 1.18 2.49
N ILE A 103 -3.36 1.13 1.94
CA ILE A 103 -4.49 0.36 2.47
C ILE A 103 -5.01 -0.58 1.38
N GLY A 104 -5.22 -1.85 1.71
CA GLY A 104 -5.87 -2.81 0.80
C GLY A 104 -5.01 -3.21 -0.40
N GLN A 105 -3.69 -3.10 -0.29
CA GLN A 105 -2.73 -3.56 -1.31
C GLN A 105 -1.76 -4.59 -0.70
N PRO A 106 -2.18 -5.87 -0.58
CA PRO A 106 -1.35 -6.90 0.07
C PRO A 106 -0.06 -7.20 -0.70
N ASP A 107 -0.09 -7.08 -2.04
CA ASP A 107 1.06 -7.37 -2.91
C ASP A 107 1.91 -6.12 -3.20
N VAL A 108 1.94 -5.14 -2.30
CA VAL A 108 2.72 -3.92 -2.50
C VAL A 108 4.21 -4.18 -2.25
N GLY A 109 5.05 -3.84 -3.22
CA GLY A 109 6.49 -4.00 -3.11
C GLY A 109 7.14 -2.87 -2.31
N LEU A 110 7.34 -3.07 -1.01
CA LEU A 110 8.00 -2.06 -0.15
C LEU A 110 9.46 -1.82 -0.51
N LEU A 111 10.16 -2.85 -0.98
CA LEU A 111 11.52 -2.69 -1.50
C LEU A 111 11.54 -1.72 -2.68
N ALA A 112 10.58 -1.86 -3.62
CA ALA A 112 10.46 -0.93 -4.74
C ALA A 112 10.13 0.50 -4.27
N ALA A 113 9.42 0.66 -3.13
CA ALA A 113 9.19 1.97 -2.54
C ALA A 113 10.51 2.61 -2.09
N VAL A 114 11.33 1.83 -1.37
CA VAL A 114 12.64 2.27 -0.87
C VAL A 114 13.59 2.59 -2.01
N GLU A 115 13.63 1.76 -3.06
CA GLU A 115 14.42 2.03 -4.26
C GLU A 115 13.98 3.32 -4.97
N MET A 116 12.69 3.69 -4.88
CA MET A 116 12.18 4.97 -5.36
C MET A 116 12.42 6.15 -4.40
N GLY A 117 13.06 5.91 -3.24
CA GLY A 117 13.38 6.94 -2.25
C GLY A 117 12.35 7.09 -1.12
N ALA A 118 11.44 6.13 -0.92
CA ALA A 118 10.49 6.20 0.18
C ALA A 118 11.17 6.02 1.55
N ASP A 119 10.75 6.84 2.51
CA ASP A 119 11.13 6.70 3.92
C ASP A 119 10.12 5.79 4.64
N LEU A 120 10.52 4.55 4.93
CA LEU A 120 9.66 3.58 5.60
C LEU A 120 9.29 3.97 7.04
N SER A 121 10.06 4.87 7.69
CA SER A 121 9.71 5.35 9.03
C SER A 121 8.45 6.22 9.03
N ARG A 122 8.04 6.71 7.85
CA ARG A 122 6.86 7.56 7.62
C ARG A 122 5.77 6.87 6.79
N LEU A 123 5.93 5.59 6.51
CA LEU A 123 5.00 4.79 5.74
C LEU A 123 4.30 3.74 6.60
N ALA A 124 2.97 3.84 6.68
CA ALA A 124 2.13 2.77 7.24
C ALA A 124 1.55 1.88 6.14
N VAL A 125 1.37 0.59 6.42
CA VAL A 125 0.79 -0.37 5.48
C VAL A 125 -0.26 -1.21 6.17
N ILE A 126 -1.46 -1.25 5.59
CA ILE A 126 -2.60 -2.01 6.06
C ILE A 126 -3.01 -2.93 4.90
N PRO A 127 -2.43 -4.13 4.80
CA PRO A 127 -2.71 -5.04 3.68
C PRO A 127 -4.17 -5.48 3.66
N ASP A 128 -4.73 -5.77 4.84
CA ASP A 128 -6.08 -6.33 5.02
C ASP A 128 -6.95 -5.39 5.88
N PRO A 129 -7.59 -4.36 5.29
CA PRO A 129 -8.39 -3.38 6.02
C PRO A 129 -9.75 -3.90 6.51
N GLY A 130 -10.06 -5.19 6.29
CA GLY A 130 -11.31 -5.80 6.73
C GLY A 130 -12.52 -5.47 5.84
N ALA A 131 -13.70 -5.34 6.45
CA ALA A 131 -14.97 -5.25 5.74
C ALA A 131 -15.18 -3.92 5.01
N ASP A 132 -14.66 -2.81 5.54
CA ASP A 132 -14.86 -1.47 5.01
C ASP A 132 -13.54 -0.67 4.89
N PRO A 133 -12.81 -0.82 3.77
CA PRO A 133 -11.55 -0.12 3.56
C PRO A 133 -11.70 1.41 3.47
N VAL A 134 -12.88 1.91 3.07
CA VAL A 134 -13.14 3.35 2.96
C VAL A 134 -13.30 3.97 4.34
N GLU A 135 -13.85 3.24 5.30
CA GLU A 135 -13.95 3.69 6.69
C GLU A 135 -12.56 3.82 7.32
N VAL A 136 -11.71 2.79 7.16
CA VAL A 136 -10.32 2.80 7.62
C VAL A 136 -9.55 3.98 7.02
N ALA A 137 -9.67 4.20 5.70
CA ALA A 137 -9.10 5.37 5.05
C ALA A 137 -9.59 6.67 5.67
N SER A 138 -10.89 6.77 5.96
CA SER A 138 -11.48 8.00 6.52
C SER A 138 -10.92 8.39 7.89
N VAL A 139 -10.57 7.41 8.71
CA VAL A 139 -9.93 7.64 10.03
C VAL A 139 -8.48 8.08 9.84
N LEU A 140 -7.75 7.45 8.93
CA LEU A 140 -6.33 7.73 8.70
C LEU A 140 -6.10 9.09 8.03
N MET A 141 -7.06 9.56 7.23
CA MET A 141 -7.02 10.89 6.63
C MET A 141 -6.94 12.03 7.65
N ASP A 142 -7.27 11.78 8.92
CA ASP A 142 -7.17 12.79 9.97
C ASP A 142 -5.72 13.10 10.40
N GLY A 143 -4.74 12.26 10.03
CA GLY A 143 -3.33 12.43 10.42
C GLY A 143 -2.28 12.06 9.37
N MET A 144 -2.68 11.82 8.12
CA MET A 144 -1.79 11.43 7.02
C MET A 144 -1.82 12.48 5.91
N ASP A 145 -0.68 12.74 5.27
CA ASP A 145 -0.59 13.63 4.11
C ASP A 145 -1.07 12.94 2.83
N LEU A 146 -0.82 11.63 2.72
CA LEU A 146 -1.24 10.78 1.61
C LEU A 146 -1.87 9.47 2.09
N VAL A 147 -3.05 9.15 1.57
CA VAL A 147 -3.71 7.86 1.76
C VAL A 147 -3.86 7.18 0.41
N VAL A 148 -3.18 6.05 0.20
CA VAL A 148 -3.37 5.18 -0.96
C VAL A 148 -4.35 4.08 -0.60
N LEU A 149 -5.50 4.07 -1.27
CA LEU A 149 -6.60 3.16 -1.00
C LEU A 149 -6.82 2.20 -2.18
N GLY A 150 -6.52 0.92 -1.98
CA GLY A 150 -6.94 -0.18 -2.85
C GLY A 150 -8.38 -0.58 -2.56
N LEU A 151 -9.26 -0.44 -3.56
CA LEU A 151 -10.67 -0.83 -3.43
C LEU A 151 -10.93 -2.31 -3.78
N GLY A 152 -9.99 -3.00 -4.42
CA GLY A 152 -10.12 -4.41 -4.77
C GLY A 152 -11.32 -4.70 -5.68
N GLY A 153 -11.58 -3.84 -6.67
CA GLY A 153 -12.68 -3.93 -7.62
C GLY A 153 -14.02 -3.35 -7.11
N ARG A 154 -14.08 -2.85 -5.87
CA ARG A 154 -15.30 -2.26 -5.31
C ARG A 154 -15.63 -0.91 -5.96
N SER A 155 -16.92 -0.58 -6.01
CA SER A 155 -17.41 0.74 -6.39
C SER A 155 -17.89 1.49 -5.16
N VAL A 156 -17.47 2.75 -5.01
CA VAL A 156 -17.88 3.62 -3.90
C VAL A 156 -19.06 4.48 -4.34
N PRO A 157 -20.21 4.43 -3.63
CA PRO A 157 -21.37 5.26 -3.95
C PRO A 157 -21.05 6.76 -3.96
N PRO A 158 -21.67 7.55 -4.86
CA PRO A 158 -21.38 8.99 -4.98
C PRO A 158 -21.60 9.79 -3.69
N SER A 159 -22.58 9.41 -2.86
CA SER A 159 -22.82 10.04 -1.56
C SER A 159 -21.63 9.89 -0.63
N ARG A 160 -21.07 8.68 -0.54
CA ARG A 160 -19.91 8.35 0.29
C ARG A 160 -18.63 8.99 -0.26
N ALA A 161 -18.44 8.97 -1.58
CA ALA A 161 -17.31 9.62 -2.23
C ALA A 161 -17.26 11.13 -1.92
N ARG A 162 -18.41 11.81 -1.94
CA ARG A 162 -18.49 13.26 -1.60
C ARG A 162 -18.07 13.56 -0.17
N VAL A 163 -18.47 12.72 0.80
CA VAL A 163 -18.05 12.87 2.21
C VAL A 163 -16.53 12.76 2.31
N MET A 164 -15.93 11.79 1.63
CA MET A 164 -14.48 11.61 1.61
C MET A 164 -13.75 12.77 0.93
N VAL A 165 -14.29 13.33 -0.16
CA VAL A 165 -13.74 14.54 -0.79
C VAL A 165 -13.79 15.73 0.15
N ALA A 166 -14.90 15.93 0.88
CA ALA A 166 -15.00 16.99 1.88
C ALA A 166 -13.98 16.80 3.01
N ARG A 167 -13.81 15.56 3.48
CA ARG A 167 -12.84 15.21 4.52
C ARG A 167 -11.40 15.44 4.09
N ALA A 168 -11.04 15.03 2.87
CA ALA A 168 -9.74 15.29 2.27
C ALA A 168 -9.42 16.79 2.33
N ARG A 169 -10.34 17.63 1.85
CA ARG A 169 -10.19 19.10 1.87
C ARG A 169 -10.05 19.67 3.27
N GLN A 170 -10.86 19.20 4.22
CA GLN A 170 -10.83 19.70 5.59
C GLN A 170 -9.53 19.37 6.31
N LYS A 171 -8.92 18.22 5.99
CA LYS A 171 -7.69 17.73 6.64
C LYS A 171 -6.42 18.01 5.85
N GLY A 172 -6.53 18.48 4.61
CA GLY A 172 -5.38 18.65 3.72
C GLY A 172 -4.81 17.33 3.18
N CYS A 173 -5.41 16.18 3.51
CA CYS A 173 -4.95 14.86 3.10
C CYS A 173 -5.29 14.56 1.64
N THR A 174 -4.32 14.09 0.87
CA THR A 174 -4.54 13.60 -0.50
C THR A 174 -4.97 12.14 -0.47
N LEU A 175 -6.14 11.81 -1.04
CA LEU A 175 -6.62 10.44 -1.17
C LEU A 175 -6.38 9.95 -2.60
N LEU A 176 -5.53 8.93 -2.75
CA LEU A 176 -5.26 8.24 -4.01
C LEU A 176 -6.00 6.90 -4.03
N VAL A 177 -7.02 6.78 -4.86
CA VAL A 177 -7.80 5.56 -5.01
C VAL A 177 -7.25 4.71 -6.14
N THR A 178 -7.12 3.41 -5.91
CA THR A 178 -6.59 2.42 -6.86
C THR A 178 -7.52 1.22 -6.93
N ASP A 179 -7.47 0.48 -8.04
CA ASP A 179 -8.15 -0.80 -8.22
C ASP A 179 -9.64 -0.75 -7.84
N GLY A 180 -10.41 0.20 -8.38
CA GLY A 180 -11.86 0.29 -8.16
C GLY A 180 -12.50 1.51 -8.81
N ASP A 181 -13.80 1.69 -8.55
CA ASP A 181 -14.57 2.81 -9.09
C ASP A 181 -14.82 3.89 -8.03
N TRP A 182 -14.43 5.11 -8.38
CA TRP A 182 -14.62 6.29 -7.57
C TRP A 182 -15.17 7.44 -8.41
N GLN A 183 -16.37 7.88 -8.04
CA GLN A 183 -17.06 8.96 -8.72
C GLN A 183 -16.66 10.32 -8.13
N GLY A 184 -16.46 11.31 -9.00
CA GLY A 184 -16.17 12.69 -8.59
C GLY A 184 -14.70 12.98 -8.21
N ALA A 185 -13.76 12.13 -8.64
CA ALA A 185 -12.33 12.40 -8.49
C ALA A 185 -11.93 13.73 -9.18
N SER A 186 -11.08 14.52 -8.53
CA SER A 186 -10.55 15.77 -9.09
C SER A 186 -9.52 15.53 -10.19
N ALA A 187 -8.84 14.38 -10.13
CA ALA A 187 -7.87 13.94 -11.12
C ALA A 187 -7.95 12.42 -11.35
N ARG A 188 -7.63 12.00 -12.56
CA ARG A 188 -7.43 10.61 -12.96
C ARG A 188 -6.03 10.49 -13.54
N LEU A 189 -5.25 9.59 -12.97
CA LEU A 189 -3.88 9.30 -13.34
C LEU A 189 -3.84 7.90 -13.95
N GLU A 190 -3.24 7.79 -15.12
CA GLU A 190 -3.02 6.52 -15.80
C GLU A 190 -1.53 6.34 -16.03
N ALA A 191 -0.98 5.20 -15.64
CA ALA A 191 0.40 4.85 -15.92
C ALA A 191 0.45 3.54 -16.73
N ARG A 192 1.22 3.53 -17.81
CA ARG A 192 1.45 2.35 -18.65
C ARG A 192 2.93 2.13 -18.85
N VAL A 193 3.38 0.88 -18.74
CA VAL A 193 4.75 0.49 -19.14
C VAL A 193 4.89 0.68 -20.65
N CYS A 194 5.83 1.52 -21.08
CA CYS A 194 6.11 1.79 -22.49
C CYS A 194 7.45 1.22 -22.95
N GLY A 195 8.30 0.76 -22.04
CA GLY A 195 9.57 0.12 -22.37
C GLY A 195 10.32 -0.39 -21.15
N TYR A 196 11.44 -1.06 -21.41
CA TYR A 196 12.35 -1.58 -20.40
C TYR A 196 13.79 -1.27 -20.82
N GLU A 197 14.66 -1.07 -19.86
CA GLU A 197 16.11 -1.05 -20.07
C GLU A 197 16.68 -2.35 -19.54
N VAL A 198 17.63 -2.91 -20.30
CA VAL A 198 18.24 -4.20 -20.00
C VAL A 198 19.72 -4.00 -19.73
N ALA A 199 20.15 -4.32 -18.52
CA ALA A 199 21.57 -4.43 -18.20
C ALA A 199 22.18 -5.69 -18.85
N GLY A 200 23.40 -5.54 -19.35
CA GLY A 200 24.16 -6.64 -19.99
C GLY A 200 23.92 -6.83 -21.48
N ALA A 201 23.23 -5.90 -22.16
CA ALA A 201 23.05 -5.94 -23.61
C ALA A 201 24.27 -5.46 -24.43
N GLY A 202 25.31 -4.89 -23.79
CA GLY A 202 26.42 -4.26 -24.50
C GLY A 202 25.97 -3.00 -25.26
N GLN A 203 26.69 -2.63 -26.32
CA GLN A 203 26.27 -1.56 -27.25
C GLN A 203 25.21 -2.03 -28.26
N ASP A 204 24.93 -3.33 -28.30
CA ASP A 204 23.97 -3.91 -29.22
C ASP A 204 22.52 -3.66 -28.75
N PRO A 205 21.57 -3.54 -29.69
CA PRO A 205 20.16 -3.40 -29.33
C PRO A 205 19.71 -4.60 -28.47
N PRO A 206 18.86 -4.35 -27.45
CA PRO A 206 18.44 -5.39 -26.51
C PRO A 206 17.78 -6.55 -27.26
N THR A 207 18.35 -7.74 -27.12
CA THR A 207 17.79 -8.96 -27.71
C THR A 207 16.68 -9.50 -26.81
N PRO A 208 15.46 -9.73 -27.32
CA PRO A 208 14.37 -10.32 -26.52
C PRO A 208 14.81 -11.64 -25.89
N GLY A 209 14.56 -11.79 -24.58
CA GLY A 209 14.90 -13.01 -23.83
C GLY A 209 16.34 -13.09 -23.32
N ARG A 210 17.14 -12.02 -23.43
CA ARG A 210 18.48 -11.93 -22.82
C ARG A 210 18.64 -10.69 -21.94
N GLY A 211 19.53 -10.79 -20.95
CA GLY A 211 19.90 -9.71 -20.03
C GLY A 211 18.97 -9.58 -18.80
N ARG A 212 19.25 -8.60 -17.94
CA ARG A 212 18.48 -8.32 -16.72
C ARG A 212 17.76 -6.98 -16.86
N ILE A 213 16.46 -6.92 -16.54
CA ILE A 213 15.75 -5.64 -16.50
C ILE A 213 16.39 -4.77 -15.42
N SER A 214 16.95 -3.64 -15.82
CA SER A 214 17.52 -2.64 -14.91
C SER A 214 16.56 -1.50 -14.64
N ARG A 215 15.68 -1.18 -15.60
CA ARG A 215 14.74 -0.06 -15.49
C ARG A 215 13.45 -0.33 -16.25
N VAL A 216 12.35 0.24 -15.77
CA VAL A 216 11.05 0.21 -16.45
C VAL A 216 10.68 1.64 -16.83
N ARG A 217 10.42 1.88 -18.13
CA ARG A 217 9.93 3.17 -18.61
C ARG A 217 8.42 3.20 -18.59
N LEU A 218 7.87 4.27 -18.01
CA LEU A 218 6.44 4.46 -17.81
C LEU A 218 5.97 5.68 -18.58
N ALA A 219 4.92 5.54 -19.39
CA ALA A 219 4.16 6.65 -19.92
C ALA A 219 3.00 6.95 -18.96
N MET A 220 2.98 8.17 -18.42
CA MET A 220 1.95 8.63 -17.51
C MET A 220 1.01 9.62 -18.21
N ARG A 221 -0.27 9.59 -17.88
CA ARG A 221 -1.27 10.58 -18.31
C ARG A 221 -2.06 11.04 -17.11
N ALA A 222 -2.19 12.35 -16.95
CA ALA A 222 -3.09 12.95 -15.97
C ALA A 222 -4.25 13.65 -16.68
N ARG A 223 -5.47 13.48 -16.16
CA ARG A 223 -6.66 14.24 -16.56
C ARG A 223 -7.33 14.78 -15.31
N GLY A 224 -7.56 16.09 -15.21
CA GLY A 224 -8.21 16.66 -14.04
C GLY A 224 -8.64 18.11 -14.25
N ARG A 225 -9.42 18.64 -13.30
CA ARG A 225 -9.75 20.07 -13.29
C ARG A 225 -8.51 20.86 -12.88
N GLY A 226 -7.89 21.55 -13.84
CA GLY A 226 -6.69 22.37 -13.62
C GLY A 226 -5.36 21.69 -13.94
N ILE A 227 -5.37 20.40 -14.32
CA ILE A 227 -4.18 19.69 -14.78
C ILE A 227 -4.30 19.58 -16.30
N GLY A 228 -3.47 20.35 -17.04
CA GLY A 228 -3.29 20.14 -18.47
C GLY A 228 -2.84 18.70 -18.73
N SER A 229 -3.17 18.12 -19.88
CA SER A 229 -2.74 16.76 -20.20
C SER A 229 -1.21 16.70 -20.23
N ALA A 230 -0.60 16.17 -19.16
CA ALA A 230 0.83 15.95 -19.08
C ALA A 230 1.13 14.50 -19.44
N CYS A 231 2.07 14.32 -20.37
CA CYS A 231 2.67 13.02 -20.68
C CYS A 231 4.10 13.05 -20.18
N ALA A 232 4.40 12.29 -19.14
CA ALA A 232 5.75 12.13 -18.63
C ALA A 232 6.22 10.69 -18.90
N ALA A 233 7.44 10.57 -19.41
CA ALA A 233 8.17 9.32 -19.49
C ALA A 233 9.16 9.28 -18.32
N GLY A 234 8.95 8.37 -17.37
CA GLY A 234 9.80 8.22 -16.18
C GLY A 234 10.33 6.79 -16.07
N GLY A 235 11.56 6.63 -15.59
CA GLY A 235 12.18 5.33 -15.31
C GLY A 235 13.31 5.46 -14.32
#